data_AF-X1MZ11-F1
#
_entry.id   AF-X1MZ11-F1
#
_cell.length_a   1.000
_cell.length_b   1.000
_cell.length_c   1.000
_cell.angle_alpha   90.00
_cell.angle_beta   90.00
_cell.angle_gamma   90.00
#
_symmetry.space_group_name_H-M   'P 1'
#
loop_
_entity.id
_entity.type
_entity.pdbx_description
1 polymer ?
#
loop_
_entity_poly.entity_id
_entity_poly.type
_entity_poly.pdbx_seq_one_letter_code
_entity_poly.pdbx_strand_id
1 'polypeptide(L)'
;DGFNLTHVIEPIWLMDKSELGDFLPEYKPPISLNPDHPVSLGCYALPSEYTEAKMAQNAVLREAKGVAERVWKEFGELTGRVYKPLESYRMEDAEIALALQGSFAETASIAVDRMREEGKKVGLIMPRLWRPFPFKELRGTVKDLDVLVVLDRCFSFGSHPPLGSEIRSALYREPKRPQVVSFIGGLGGRDISPEGFERIIEDGSKAARVKPEEEFEIFRLRR
;
A
#
# COMPACT_ATOMS: atom_id res chain seq x y z
N ASP A 1 -6.39 8.95 -4.21
CA ASP A 1 -5.99 10.05 -5.10
C ASP A 1 -7.21 10.79 -5.66
N GLY A 2 -7.64 11.84 -4.97
CA GLY A 2 -8.70 12.72 -5.49
C GLY A 2 -8.17 13.52 -6.67
N PHE A 3 -9.04 13.79 -7.66
CA PHE A 3 -8.72 14.47 -8.92
C PHE A 3 -7.82 13.64 -9.85
N ASN A 4 -6.61 13.28 -9.41
CA ASN A 4 -5.63 12.55 -10.24
C ASN A 4 -6.05 11.12 -10.61
N LEU A 5 -7.02 10.52 -9.92
CA LEU A 5 -7.60 9.23 -10.33
C LEU A 5 -9.09 9.40 -10.63
N THR A 6 -9.81 10.17 -9.82
CA THR A 6 -11.28 10.30 -9.95
C THR A 6 -11.74 11.20 -11.09
N HIS A 7 -10.87 12.04 -11.66
CA HIS A 7 -11.19 13.00 -12.75
C HIS A 7 -10.27 12.84 -13.97
N VAL A 8 -9.43 11.80 -14.00
CA VAL A 8 -8.63 11.49 -15.18
C VAL A 8 -9.49 10.72 -16.17
N ILE A 9 -9.39 11.09 -17.44
CA ILE A 9 -10.03 10.39 -18.54
C ILE A 9 -8.98 9.50 -19.18
N GLU A 10 -9.15 8.19 -19.05
CA GLU A 10 -8.29 7.19 -19.64
C GLU A 10 -9.14 6.09 -20.30
N PRO A 11 -8.64 5.45 -21.37
CA PRO A 11 -9.31 4.27 -21.91
C PRO A 11 -9.20 3.13 -20.89
N ILE A 12 -10.35 2.65 -20.42
CA ILE A 12 -10.45 1.49 -19.55
C ILE A 12 -11.21 0.36 -20.23
N TRP A 13 -10.85 -0.87 -19.89
CA TRP A 13 -11.70 -2.02 -20.19
C TRP A 13 -12.74 -2.19 -19.09
N LEU A 14 -13.96 -1.75 -19.41
CA LEU A 14 -15.15 -2.01 -18.61
C LEU A 14 -15.68 -3.39 -18.95
N MET A 15 -16.05 -4.15 -17.92
CA MET A 15 -16.73 -5.43 -18.09
C MET A 15 -18.23 -5.23 -17.98
N ASP A 16 -18.96 -5.89 -18.86
CA ASP A 16 -20.41 -5.99 -18.77
C ASP A 16 -20.80 -6.96 -17.65
N LYS A 17 -21.98 -6.73 -17.05
CA LYS A 17 -22.50 -7.61 -16.00
C LYS A 17 -22.61 -9.08 -16.46
N SER A 18 -22.88 -9.31 -17.75
CA SER A 18 -22.91 -10.64 -18.35
C SER A 18 -21.55 -11.33 -18.37
N GLU A 19 -20.45 -10.57 -18.48
CA GLU A 19 -19.09 -11.12 -18.46
C GLU A 19 -18.63 -11.46 -17.04
N LEU A 20 -19.16 -10.76 -16.04
CA LEU A 20 -18.90 -11.04 -14.63
C LEU A 20 -19.62 -12.32 -14.16
N GLY A 21 -20.81 -12.61 -14.69
CA GLY A 21 -21.57 -13.80 -14.34
C GLY A 21 -21.68 -14.00 -12.82
N ASP A 22 -21.30 -15.18 -12.34
CA ASP A 22 -21.35 -15.56 -10.93
C ASP A 22 -20.18 -15.00 -10.09
N PHE A 23 -19.20 -14.31 -10.68
CA PHE A 23 -18.13 -13.66 -9.92
C PHE A 23 -18.66 -12.56 -9.01
N LEU A 24 -19.71 -11.86 -9.44
CA LEU A 24 -20.40 -10.83 -8.66
C LEU A 24 -21.89 -11.19 -8.54
N PRO A 25 -22.24 -12.16 -7.68
CA PRO A 25 -23.62 -12.57 -7.52
C PRO A 25 -24.44 -11.46 -6.86
N GLU A 26 -25.76 -11.61 -6.86
CA GLU A 26 -26.64 -10.71 -6.12
C GLU A 26 -26.21 -10.63 -4.65
N TYR A 27 -25.95 -9.41 -4.17
CA TYR A 27 -25.51 -9.20 -2.80
C TYR A 27 -26.65 -9.51 -1.83
N LYS A 28 -26.48 -10.59 -1.06
CA LYS A 28 -27.38 -10.97 0.03
C LYS A 28 -26.67 -10.69 1.35
N PRO A 29 -27.07 -9.63 2.10
CA PRO A 29 -26.40 -9.31 3.35
C PRO A 29 -26.56 -10.48 4.33
N PRO A 30 -25.47 -10.95 4.96
CA PRO A 30 -25.54 -12.09 5.86
C PRO A 30 -26.36 -11.77 7.12
N ILE A 31 -26.46 -10.50 7.48
CA ILE A 31 -27.28 -10.00 8.59
C ILE A 31 -28.01 -8.75 8.11
N SER A 32 -29.33 -8.74 8.22
CA SER A 32 -30.21 -7.61 7.87
C SER A 32 -31.22 -7.35 8.99
N LEU A 33 -31.64 -6.09 9.14
CA LEU A 33 -32.72 -5.75 10.04
C LEU A 33 -34.04 -6.14 9.38
N ASN A 34 -34.66 -7.21 9.88
CA ASN A 34 -35.92 -7.73 9.38
C ASN A 34 -36.87 -8.00 10.57
N PRO A 35 -38.09 -7.43 10.61
CA PRO A 35 -39.06 -7.71 11.67
C PRO A 35 -39.44 -9.19 11.82
N ASP A 36 -39.44 -9.96 10.72
CA ASP A 36 -39.74 -11.40 10.72
C ASP A 36 -38.54 -12.24 11.22
N HIS A 37 -37.33 -11.68 11.17
CA HIS A 37 -36.08 -12.28 11.63
C HIS A 37 -35.28 -11.25 12.45
N PRO A 38 -35.76 -10.86 13.65
CA PRO A 38 -35.22 -9.73 14.38
C PRO A 38 -33.81 -10.00 14.88
N VAL A 39 -32.92 -9.04 14.66
CA VAL A 39 -31.54 -9.02 15.17
C VAL A 39 -31.25 -7.68 15.82
N SER A 40 -30.40 -7.69 16.85
CA SER A 40 -29.90 -6.47 17.49
C SER A 40 -28.47 -6.20 17.03
N LEU A 41 -28.22 -5.03 16.46
CA LEU A 41 -26.90 -4.61 15.98
C LEU A 41 -26.39 -3.42 16.80
N GLY A 42 -25.12 -3.44 17.17
CA GLY A 42 -24.50 -2.34 17.93
C GLY A 42 -24.93 -2.28 19.40
N CYS A 43 -25.25 -3.43 20.01
CA CYS A 43 -25.58 -3.51 21.43
C CYS A 43 -24.45 -3.00 22.33
N TYR A 44 -24.84 -2.47 23.50
CA TYR A 44 -23.90 -2.18 24.58
C TYR A 44 -23.25 -3.48 25.06
N ALA A 45 -21.93 -3.45 25.27
CA ALA A 45 -21.15 -4.56 25.81
C ALA A 45 -20.43 -4.11 27.08
N LEU A 46 -20.41 -4.99 28.08
CA LEU A 46 -19.69 -4.76 29.33
C LEU A 46 -18.17 -4.85 29.10
N PRO A 47 -17.34 -4.24 29.97
CA PRO A 47 -15.89 -4.38 29.91
C PRO A 47 -15.39 -5.84 29.94
N SER A 48 -16.15 -6.76 30.53
CA SER A 48 -15.83 -8.19 30.59
C SER A 48 -15.97 -8.93 29.26
N GLU A 49 -16.67 -8.34 28.27
CA GLU A 49 -16.97 -8.98 26.97
C GLU A 49 -16.35 -8.22 25.78
N TYR A 50 -16.07 -6.92 25.96
CA TYR A 50 -15.70 -6.05 24.85
C TYR A 50 -14.34 -6.43 24.24
N THR A 51 -13.41 -6.91 25.06
CA THR A 51 -12.07 -7.34 24.61
C THR A 51 -12.19 -8.52 23.67
N GLU A 52 -13.00 -9.52 24.03
CA GLU A 52 -13.28 -10.73 23.28
C GLU A 52 -13.99 -10.40 21.97
N ALA A 53 -14.98 -9.48 22.00
CA ALA A 53 -15.64 -8.98 20.80
C ALA A 53 -14.65 -8.29 19.84
N LYS A 54 -13.70 -7.51 20.35
CA LYS A 54 -12.64 -6.87 19.54
C LYS A 54 -11.65 -7.90 18.99
N MET A 55 -11.32 -8.93 19.76
CA MET A 55 -10.48 -10.03 19.30
C MET A 55 -11.15 -10.83 18.18
N ALA A 56 -12.46 -11.07 18.27
CA ALA A 56 -13.23 -11.70 17.20
C ALA A 56 -13.22 -10.83 15.91
N GLN A 57 -13.44 -9.52 16.03
CA GLN A 57 -13.34 -8.59 14.89
C GLN A 57 -11.95 -8.61 14.24
N ASN A 58 -10.88 -8.58 15.05
CA ASN A 58 -9.51 -8.63 14.56
C ASN A 58 -9.16 -9.98 13.93
N ALA A 59 -9.66 -11.10 14.46
CA ALA A 59 -9.48 -12.42 13.85
C ALA A 59 -10.07 -12.46 12.43
N VAL A 60 -11.32 -12.01 12.27
CA VAL A 60 -11.98 -11.91 10.95
C VAL A 60 -11.21 -10.99 10.00
N LEU A 61 -10.76 -9.82 10.47
CA LEU A 61 -9.98 -8.89 9.64
C LEU A 61 -8.64 -9.51 9.19
N ARG A 62 -7.99 -10.31 10.04
CA ARG A 62 -6.76 -11.03 9.67
C ARG A 62 -7.00 -12.11 8.63
N GLU A 63 -8.10 -12.84 8.74
CA GLU A 63 -8.52 -13.87 7.78
C GLU A 63 -8.92 -13.29 6.42
N ALA A 64 -9.39 -12.03 6.39
CA ALA A 64 -9.77 -11.34 5.17
C ALA A 64 -8.65 -11.29 4.11
N LYS A 65 -7.37 -11.38 4.52
CA LYS A 65 -6.25 -11.50 3.56
C LYS A 65 -6.40 -12.70 2.65
N GLY A 66 -6.66 -13.88 3.22
CA GLY A 66 -6.80 -15.12 2.47
C GLY A 66 -8.02 -15.09 1.55
N VAL A 67 -9.09 -14.39 1.97
CA VAL A 67 -10.25 -14.11 1.11
C VAL A 67 -9.84 -13.22 -0.07
N ALA A 68 -9.14 -12.11 0.18
CA ALA A 68 -8.69 -11.19 -0.87
C ALA A 68 -7.77 -11.87 -1.89
N GLU A 69 -6.82 -12.69 -1.44
CA GLU A 69 -5.93 -13.45 -2.32
C GLU A 69 -6.68 -14.44 -3.21
N ARG A 70 -7.68 -15.16 -2.66
CA ARG A 70 -8.53 -16.05 -3.46
C ARG A 70 -9.34 -15.29 -4.50
N VAL A 71 -10.03 -14.22 -4.08
CA VAL A 71 -10.86 -13.41 -4.98
C VAL A 71 -10.02 -12.76 -6.08
N TRP A 72 -8.82 -12.26 -5.77
CA TRP A 72 -7.92 -11.73 -6.80
C TRP A 72 -7.41 -12.80 -7.76
N LYS A 73 -7.20 -14.04 -7.30
CA LYS A 73 -6.86 -15.16 -8.18
C LYS A 73 -8.01 -15.48 -9.13
N GLU A 74 -9.23 -15.62 -8.61
CA GLU A 74 -10.45 -15.87 -9.39
C GLU A 74 -10.69 -14.74 -10.42
N PHE A 75 -10.49 -13.49 -10.00
CA PHE A 75 -10.59 -12.34 -10.90
C PHE A 75 -9.52 -12.35 -12.00
N GLY A 76 -8.31 -12.79 -11.68
CA GLY A 76 -7.23 -12.96 -12.65
C GLY A 76 -7.51 -14.08 -13.65
N GLU A 77 -8.10 -15.19 -13.21
CA GLU A 77 -8.55 -16.28 -14.09
C GLU A 77 -9.66 -15.82 -15.04
N LEU A 78 -10.58 -14.97 -14.56
CA LEU A 78 -11.68 -14.43 -15.35
C LEU A 78 -11.21 -13.35 -16.35
N THR A 79 -10.28 -12.48 -15.94
CA THR A 79 -10.02 -11.22 -16.67
C THR A 79 -8.59 -11.08 -17.18
N GLY A 80 -7.69 -11.98 -16.81
CA GLY A 80 -6.24 -11.85 -17.04
C GLY A 80 -5.55 -10.83 -16.14
N ARG A 81 -6.28 -10.07 -15.30
CA ARG A 81 -5.71 -9.05 -14.42
C ARG A 81 -5.35 -9.63 -13.06
N VAL A 82 -4.05 -9.73 -12.79
CA VAL A 82 -3.52 -10.35 -11.56
C VAL A 82 -3.13 -9.29 -10.55
N TYR A 83 -3.65 -9.42 -9.33
CA TYR A 83 -3.33 -8.53 -8.21
C TYR A 83 -2.75 -9.33 -7.04
N LYS A 84 -1.95 -8.64 -6.21
CA LYS A 84 -1.35 -9.21 -5.00
C LYS A 84 -1.49 -8.23 -3.83
N PRO A 85 -1.53 -8.71 -2.57
CA PRO A 85 -1.56 -7.82 -1.41
C PRO A 85 -0.42 -6.81 -1.39
N LEU A 86 0.76 -7.25 -1.84
CA LEU A 86 1.94 -6.44 -2.08
C LEU A 86 2.39 -6.71 -3.52
N GLU A 87 2.37 -5.66 -4.34
CA GLU A 87 2.94 -5.71 -5.68
C GLU A 87 4.35 -5.13 -5.68
N SER A 88 5.15 -5.57 -6.64
CA SER A 88 6.53 -5.11 -6.81
C SER A 88 6.87 -5.00 -8.29
N TYR A 89 7.77 -4.09 -8.62
CA TYR A 89 8.24 -3.85 -9.98
C TYR A 89 9.77 -3.67 -9.97
N ARG A 90 10.47 -4.36 -10.88
CA ARG A 90 11.95 -4.34 -11.03
C ARG A 90 12.68 -4.61 -9.70
N MET A 91 12.36 -5.71 -9.02
CA MET A 91 12.88 -6.03 -7.68
C MET A 91 13.90 -7.17 -7.64
N GLU A 92 14.12 -7.87 -8.76
CA GLU A 92 14.89 -9.12 -8.83
C GLU A 92 16.35 -8.96 -8.37
N ASP A 93 16.94 -7.79 -8.65
CA ASP A 93 18.32 -7.41 -8.34
C ASP A 93 18.39 -6.02 -7.68
N ALA A 94 17.26 -5.50 -7.19
CA ALA A 94 17.20 -4.16 -6.61
C ALA A 94 18.06 -4.06 -5.34
N GLU A 95 18.83 -2.98 -5.23
CA GLU A 95 19.57 -2.59 -4.03
C GLU A 95 18.84 -1.47 -3.28
N ILE A 96 18.09 -0.65 -4.04
CA ILE A 96 17.26 0.45 -3.52
C ILE A 96 15.83 0.21 -4.00
N ALA A 97 14.83 0.44 -3.15
CA ALA A 97 13.44 0.46 -3.62
C ALA A 97 12.68 1.69 -3.10
N LEU A 98 11.71 2.13 -3.90
CA LEU A 98 10.67 3.06 -3.47
C LEU A 98 9.42 2.28 -3.05
N ALA A 99 8.81 2.63 -1.92
CA ALA A 99 7.52 2.11 -1.48
C ALA A 99 6.50 3.24 -1.41
N LEU A 100 5.35 3.07 -2.08
CA LEU A 100 4.25 4.02 -2.06
C LEU A 100 2.91 3.36 -2.40
N GLN A 101 1.81 4.08 -2.23
CA GLN A 101 0.46 3.62 -2.58
C GLN A 101 -0.23 4.58 -3.55
N GLY A 102 -1.23 4.06 -4.25
CA GLY A 102 -2.12 4.84 -5.12
C GLY A 102 -1.55 5.10 -6.51
N SER A 103 -2.11 6.10 -7.18
CA SER A 103 -1.88 6.43 -8.59
C SER A 103 -0.44 6.85 -8.89
N PHE A 104 0.32 7.28 -7.88
CA PHE A 104 1.74 7.62 -8.04
C PHE A 104 2.62 6.42 -8.41
N ALA A 105 2.13 5.20 -8.25
CA ALA A 105 2.85 3.99 -8.64
C ALA A 105 3.23 4.00 -10.14
N GLU A 106 2.35 4.49 -10.99
CA GLU A 106 2.57 4.53 -12.44
C GLU A 106 3.60 5.58 -12.85
N THR A 107 3.57 6.77 -12.24
CA THR A 107 4.59 7.79 -12.52
C THR A 107 5.94 7.39 -11.92
N ALA A 108 5.94 6.74 -10.77
CA ALA A 108 7.14 6.21 -10.13
C ALA A 108 7.76 5.06 -10.93
N SER A 109 6.98 4.21 -11.61
CA SER A 109 7.53 3.14 -12.44
C SER A 109 8.30 3.71 -13.64
N ILE A 110 7.85 4.82 -14.23
CA ILE A 110 8.59 5.54 -15.29
C ILE A 110 9.96 6.00 -14.77
N ALA A 111 10.00 6.61 -13.57
CA ALA A 111 11.25 7.01 -12.94
C ALA A 111 12.18 5.82 -12.66
N VAL A 112 11.62 4.71 -12.17
CA VAL A 112 12.36 3.47 -11.93
C VAL A 112 12.96 2.94 -13.22
N ASP A 113 12.21 2.90 -14.32
CA ASP A 113 12.72 2.45 -15.62
C ASP A 113 13.85 3.35 -16.15
N ARG A 114 13.72 4.68 -16.03
CA ARG A 114 14.80 5.62 -16.41
C ARG A 114 16.07 5.39 -15.59
N MET A 115 15.94 5.25 -14.27
CA MET A 115 17.09 4.96 -13.39
C MET A 115 17.70 3.60 -13.70
N ARG A 116 16.88 2.61 -14.09
CA ARG A 116 17.34 1.29 -14.52
C ARG A 116 18.12 1.35 -15.84
N GLU A 117 17.69 2.18 -16.79
CA GLU A 117 18.41 2.45 -18.04
C GLU A 117 19.79 3.10 -17.79
N GLU A 118 19.92 3.89 -16.72
CA GLU A 118 21.20 4.44 -16.25
C GLU A 118 22.07 3.42 -15.48
N GLY A 119 21.61 2.18 -15.34
CA GLY A 119 22.32 1.11 -14.63
C GLY A 119 22.15 1.11 -13.11
N LYS A 120 21.22 1.92 -12.56
CA LYS A 120 20.92 1.91 -11.12
C LYS A 120 19.97 0.75 -10.79
N LYS A 121 20.25 0.03 -9.70
CA LYS A 121 19.44 -1.12 -9.25
C LYS A 121 18.26 -0.70 -8.38
N VAL A 122 17.27 -0.07 -9.00
CA VAL A 122 16.11 0.51 -8.32
C VAL A 122 14.85 -0.31 -8.55
N GLY A 123 14.11 -0.62 -7.49
CA GLY A 123 12.79 -1.24 -7.57
C GLY A 123 11.67 -0.38 -7.01
N LEU A 124 10.45 -0.87 -7.15
CA LEU A 124 9.23 -0.24 -6.63
C LEU A 124 8.36 -1.27 -5.92
N ILE A 125 7.78 -0.88 -4.79
CA ILE A 125 6.91 -1.69 -3.95
C ILE A 125 5.59 -0.96 -3.76
N MET A 126 4.48 -1.65 -4.00
CA MET A 126 3.14 -1.08 -4.02
C MET A 126 2.21 -1.93 -3.15
N PRO A 127 2.03 -1.58 -1.86
CA PRO A 127 1.02 -2.23 -1.02
C PRO A 127 -0.38 -1.94 -1.58
N ARG A 128 -1.05 -2.98 -2.08
CA ARG A 128 -2.45 -2.90 -2.52
C ARG A 128 -3.41 -3.11 -1.36
N LEU A 129 -3.11 -4.07 -0.49
CA LEU A 129 -3.89 -4.34 0.72
C LEU A 129 -3.34 -3.54 1.89
N TRP A 130 -4.05 -2.50 2.34
CA TRP A 130 -3.63 -1.72 3.52
C TRP A 130 -3.90 -2.45 4.83
N ARG A 131 -5.06 -3.10 4.96
CA ARG A 131 -5.46 -3.88 6.15
C ARG A 131 -6.19 -5.16 5.75
N PRO A 132 -5.79 -6.33 6.27
CA PRO A 132 -4.59 -6.55 7.09
C PRO A 132 -3.31 -6.30 6.26
N PHE A 133 -2.31 -5.64 6.86
CA PHE A 133 -1.10 -5.25 6.14
C PHE A 133 -0.24 -6.50 5.78
N PRO A 134 0.34 -6.60 4.58
CA PRO A 134 1.04 -7.80 4.10
C PRO A 134 2.47 -7.91 4.65
N PHE A 135 2.59 -8.05 5.97
CA PHE A 135 3.88 -8.07 6.68
C PHE A 135 4.85 -9.15 6.16
N LYS A 136 4.34 -10.35 5.88
CA LYS A 136 5.17 -11.48 5.43
C LYS A 136 5.76 -11.21 4.06
N GLU A 137 4.93 -10.75 3.13
CA GLU A 137 5.32 -10.41 1.77
C GLU A 137 6.33 -9.27 1.79
N LEU A 138 6.04 -8.19 2.54
CA LEU A 138 6.92 -7.03 2.63
C LEU A 138 8.31 -7.44 3.09
N ARG A 139 8.42 -8.19 4.20
CA ARG A 139 9.71 -8.67 4.72
C ARG A 139 10.47 -9.49 3.69
N GLY A 140 9.78 -10.38 2.99
CA GLY A 140 10.37 -11.20 1.92
C GLY A 140 10.91 -10.36 0.77
N THR A 141 10.17 -9.32 0.36
CA THR A 141 10.52 -8.43 -0.76
C THR A 141 11.69 -7.50 -0.43
N VAL A 142 11.83 -7.04 0.83
CA VAL A 142 12.82 -5.99 1.19
C VAL A 142 14.10 -6.54 1.83
N LYS A 143 14.18 -7.85 2.10
CA LYS A 143 15.27 -8.46 2.89
C LYS A 143 16.69 -8.24 2.32
N ASP A 144 16.79 -8.04 1.01
CA ASP A 144 18.07 -7.88 0.29
C ASP A 144 18.33 -6.45 -0.17
N LEU A 145 17.44 -5.51 0.17
CA LEU A 145 17.64 -4.09 -0.07
C LEU A 145 18.65 -3.50 0.93
N ASP A 146 19.44 -2.56 0.45
CA ASP A 146 20.25 -1.67 1.29
C ASP A 146 19.40 -0.50 1.80
N VAL A 147 18.57 0.06 0.93
CA VAL A 147 17.75 1.25 1.22
C VAL A 147 16.32 1.06 0.75
N LEU A 148 15.37 1.40 1.63
CA LEU A 148 13.96 1.48 1.32
C LEU A 148 13.47 2.90 1.52
N VAL A 149 13.24 3.60 0.41
CA VAL A 149 12.64 4.94 0.41
C VAL A 149 11.13 4.77 0.46
N VAL A 150 10.44 5.46 1.36
CA VAL A 150 8.99 5.37 1.53
C VAL A 150 8.38 6.73 1.26
N LEU A 151 7.44 6.81 0.33
CA LEU A 151 6.68 8.03 0.07
C LEU A 151 5.25 7.90 0.57
N ASP A 152 4.87 8.75 1.52
CA ASP A 152 3.52 8.91 2.00
C ASP A 152 2.86 10.15 1.36
N ARG A 153 1.62 9.97 0.90
CA ARG A 153 0.76 11.07 0.40
C ARG A 153 -0.22 11.57 1.46
N CYS A 154 0.19 11.52 2.72
CA CYS A 154 -0.59 11.96 3.87
C CYS A 154 0.34 12.40 5.00
N PHE A 155 -0.24 13.07 5.99
CA PHE A 155 0.49 13.61 7.12
C PHE A 155 -0.12 13.13 8.43
N SER A 156 0.71 12.61 9.34
CA SER A 156 0.33 12.34 10.74
C SER A 156 0.90 13.45 11.61
N PHE A 157 0.08 14.42 12.00
CA PHE A 157 0.57 15.56 12.79
C PHE A 157 1.18 15.10 14.12
N GLY A 158 2.44 15.49 14.36
CA GLY A 158 3.18 15.12 15.57
C GLY A 158 3.73 13.69 15.58
N SER A 159 3.69 12.97 14.45
CA SER A 159 4.20 11.60 14.34
C SER A 159 4.81 11.33 12.97
N HIS A 160 5.26 10.09 12.79
CA HIS A 160 5.75 9.57 11.54
C HIS A 160 4.59 9.33 10.54
N PRO A 161 4.89 9.38 9.23
CA PRO A 161 3.86 9.11 8.23
C PRO A 161 3.40 7.62 8.27
N PRO A 162 2.14 7.31 7.92
CA PRO A 162 1.53 6.01 8.20
C PRO A 162 2.22 4.81 7.54
N LEU A 163 2.51 4.87 6.23
CA LEU A 163 3.17 3.77 5.54
C LEU A 163 4.60 3.57 6.04
N GLY A 164 5.36 4.66 6.19
CA GLY A 164 6.69 4.61 6.80
C GLY A 164 6.69 3.98 8.19
N SER A 165 5.70 4.32 9.02
CA SER A 165 5.55 3.73 10.36
C SER A 165 5.20 2.24 10.32
N GLU A 166 4.29 1.85 9.43
CA GLU A 166 3.88 0.46 9.26
C GLU A 166 5.06 -0.41 8.81
N ILE A 167 5.85 0.09 7.85
CA ILE A 167 7.05 -0.58 7.34
C ILE A 167 8.13 -0.68 8.42
N ARG A 168 8.41 0.40 9.16
CA ARG A 168 9.37 0.35 10.28
C ARG A 168 8.95 -0.66 11.34
N SER A 169 7.67 -0.69 11.70
CA SER A 169 7.11 -1.67 12.63
C SER A 169 7.24 -3.10 12.09
N ALA A 170 6.95 -3.30 10.80
CA ALA A 170 7.11 -4.58 10.12
C ALA A 170 8.54 -5.13 10.24
N LEU A 171 9.54 -4.26 10.11
CA LEU A 171 10.96 -4.59 10.06
C LEU A 171 11.66 -4.55 11.42
N TYR A 172 11.01 -4.04 12.47
CA TYR A 172 11.66 -3.80 13.77
C TYR A 172 12.34 -5.05 14.36
N ARG A 173 11.74 -6.23 14.18
CA ARG A 173 12.27 -7.51 14.65
C ARG A 173 13.16 -8.24 13.65
N GLU A 174 13.30 -7.73 12.43
CA GLU A 174 14.14 -8.35 11.41
C GLU A 174 15.61 -7.98 11.65
N PRO A 175 16.53 -8.97 11.78
CA PRO A 175 17.94 -8.71 12.05
C PRO A 175 18.66 -8.11 10.84
N LYS A 176 18.29 -8.54 9.63
CA LYS A 176 18.70 -7.95 8.36
C LYS A 176 17.53 -7.17 7.81
N ARG A 177 17.71 -5.86 7.62
CA ARG A 177 16.70 -4.95 7.08
C ARG A 177 17.36 -3.76 6.40
N PRO A 178 16.72 -3.16 5.38
CA PRO A 178 17.21 -1.93 4.77
C PRO A 178 17.15 -0.76 5.75
N GLN A 179 17.94 0.28 5.47
CA GLN A 179 17.69 1.60 6.03
C GLN A 179 16.40 2.16 5.43
N VAL A 180 15.45 2.54 6.29
CA VAL A 180 14.15 3.08 5.86
C VAL A 180 14.20 4.60 5.93
N VAL A 181 14.05 5.27 4.79
CA VAL A 181 14.00 6.74 4.70
C VAL A 181 12.61 7.16 4.26
N SER A 182 11.96 8.03 5.03
CA SER A 182 10.58 8.46 4.75
C SER A 182 10.52 9.85 4.13
N PHE A 183 9.66 9.99 3.14
CA PHE A 183 9.27 11.24 2.52
C PHE A 183 7.76 11.42 2.62
N ILE A 184 7.34 12.67 2.74
CA ILE A 184 5.96 13.09 2.50
C ILE A 184 5.93 13.95 1.25
N GLY A 185 5.03 13.65 0.33
CA GLY A 185 4.91 14.37 -0.93
C GLY A 185 3.50 14.33 -1.50
N GLY A 186 3.26 15.18 -2.49
CA GLY A 186 2.00 15.20 -3.25
C GLY A 186 0.75 15.59 -2.46
N LEU A 187 0.93 16.24 -1.30
CA LEU A 187 -0.16 16.75 -0.48
C LEU A 187 -0.99 17.79 -1.25
N GLY A 188 -2.31 17.74 -1.09
CA GLY A 188 -3.24 18.70 -1.71
C GLY A 188 -3.20 18.69 -3.24
N GLY A 189 -2.87 17.56 -3.87
CA GLY A 189 -2.80 17.46 -5.33
C GLY A 189 -1.51 17.99 -5.95
N ARG A 190 -0.49 18.35 -5.14
CA ARG A 190 0.81 18.72 -5.69
C ARG A 190 1.38 17.59 -6.54
N ASP A 191 1.87 17.94 -7.72
CA ASP A 191 2.41 16.98 -8.66
C ASP A 191 3.85 16.55 -8.30
N ILE A 192 4.17 15.30 -8.63
CA ILE A 192 5.51 14.72 -8.57
C ILE A 192 5.76 14.08 -9.94
N SER A 193 6.55 14.75 -10.76
CA SER A 193 6.96 14.24 -12.06
C SER A 193 7.91 13.04 -11.92
N PRO A 194 8.18 12.27 -12.98
CA PRO A 194 9.19 11.21 -12.95
C PRO A 194 10.55 11.68 -12.43
N GLU A 195 11.01 12.87 -12.84
CA GLU A 195 12.26 13.47 -12.34
C GLU A 195 12.18 13.81 -10.84
N GLY A 196 10.97 14.10 -10.35
CA GLY A 196 10.71 14.26 -8.94
C GLY A 196 10.89 12.96 -8.16
N PHE A 197 10.41 11.84 -8.70
CA PHE A 197 10.61 10.51 -8.10
C PHE A 197 12.08 10.07 -8.15
N GLU A 198 12.78 10.32 -9.26
CA GLU A 198 14.23 10.09 -9.37
C GLU A 198 14.96 10.82 -8.24
N ARG A 199 14.65 12.10 -8.02
CA ARG A 199 15.22 12.90 -6.93
C ARG A 199 14.88 12.34 -5.54
N ILE A 200 13.63 11.94 -5.29
CA ILE A 200 13.24 11.33 -4.00
C ILE A 200 14.07 10.07 -3.73
N ILE A 201 14.28 9.22 -4.74
CA ILE A 201 15.05 7.98 -4.60
C ILE A 201 16.53 8.30 -4.35
N GLU A 202 17.11 9.24 -5.09
CA GLU A 202 18.50 9.66 -4.91
C GLU A 202 18.76 10.32 -3.56
N ASP A 203 17.90 11.24 -3.15
CA ASP A 203 18.01 11.95 -1.88
C ASP A 203 17.80 10.97 -0.72
N GLY A 204 16.84 10.05 -0.84
CA GLY A 204 16.66 8.96 0.12
C GLY A 204 17.88 8.02 0.20
N SER A 205 18.52 7.70 -0.92
CA SER A 205 19.74 6.90 -0.94
C SER A 205 20.91 7.60 -0.24
N LYS A 206 21.05 8.93 -0.43
CA LYS A 206 22.06 9.74 0.27
C LYS A 206 21.76 9.83 1.76
N ALA A 207 20.51 10.11 2.12
CA ALA A 207 20.05 10.20 3.51
C ALA A 207 20.12 8.86 4.26
N ALA A 208 20.14 7.71 3.57
CA ALA A 208 20.41 6.43 4.22
C ALA A 208 21.87 6.26 4.67
N ARG A 209 22.81 6.98 4.03
CA ARG A 209 24.26 6.90 4.32
C ARG A 209 24.69 7.85 5.44
N VAL A 210 23.88 8.86 5.72
CA VAL A 210 24.13 9.88 6.73
C VAL A 210 23.00 9.78 7.73
N LYS A 211 23.25 9.69 9.04
CA LYS A 211 22.15 9.67 10.01
C LYS A 211 21.31 10.94 9.84
N PRO A 212 20.04 10.87 9.37
CA PRO A 212 19.27 12.06 9.09
C PRO A 212 18.92 12.79 10.39
N GLU A 213 18.89 14.12 10.35
CA GLU A 213 18.49 14.95 11.50
C GLU A 213 16.99 14.85 11.78
N GLU A 214 16.20 14.68 10.72
CA GLU A 214 14.74 14.56 10.78
C GLU A 214 14.30 13.12 10.49
N GLU A 215 13.18 12.73 11.08
CA GLU A 215 12.60 11.38 10.92
C GLU A 215 11.96 11.14 9.55
N PHE A 216 11.65 12.22 8.83
CA PHE A 216 11.16 12.21 7.45
C PHE A 216 11.41 13.56 6.77
N GLU A 217 11.44 13.58 5.45
CA GLU A 217 11.58 14.78 4.65
C GLU A 217 10.26 15.17 3.96
N ILE A 218 10.03 16.47 3.75
CA ILE A 218 8.86 16.95 2.99
C ILE A 218 9.32 17.38 1.60
N PHE A 219 8.92 16.63 0.59
CA PHE A 219 9.28 16.91 -0.79
C PHE A 219 8.62 18.19 -1.30
N ARG A 220 9.42 19.11 -1.85
CA ARG A 220 8.99 20.42 -2.39
C ARG A 220 8.25 21.30 -1.36
N LEU A 221 8.68 21.28 -0.10
CA LEU A 221 8.27 22.31 0.88
C LEU A 221 8.89 23.66 0.50
N ARG A 222 8.07 24.72 0.47
CA ARG A 222 8.56 26.09 0.27
C ARG A 222 9.16 26.56 1.60
N ARG A 223 10.43 26.96 1.58
CA ARG A 223 11.12 27.57 2.72
C ARG A 223 11.09 29.08 2.59
#